data_AF-A0A9E0DGE2-F1
#
_entry.id   AF-A0A9E0DGE2-F1
#
_cell.length_a   1.000
_cell.length_b   1.000
_cell.length_c   1.000
_cell.angle_alpha   90.00
_cell.angle_beta   90.00
_cell.angle_gamma   90.00
#
_symmetry.space_group_name_H-M   'P 1'
#
loop_
_entity.id
_entity.type
_entity.pdbx_description
1 polymer ?
#
loop_
_entity_poly.entity_id
_entity_poly.type
_entity_poly.pdbx_seq_one_letter_code
_entity_poly.pdbx_strand_id
1 'polypeptide(L)'
;MQTRRVTDPARAKDSRSVLRRRIPGIDGNSPIHAARWGTVIALLALMLLAACGKSDPPPPAPPPPAPLLPATGEFTLTNVAEASGIVFRHGAFATQIFQDPAAAMGGGLCWLDYDNDGWLDLYLVNSHAVDGVDYWQGQGGLPRNALFRNIGATQPGQFEDVSTASAATPQS
;
A
#
# COMPACT_ATOMS: atom_id res chain seq x y z
N MET A 1 39.65 5.16 -51.16
CA MET A 1 40.24 3.81 -51.27
C MET A 1 39.14 2.82 -50.91
N GLN A 2 38.57 2.17 -51.92
CA GLN A 2 37.38 1.33 -51.86
C GLN A 2 37.83 -0.07 -52.31
N THR A 3 37.60 -1.11 -51.51
CA THR A 3 37.70 -2.49 -51.99
C THR A 3 36.54 -3.31 -51.44
N ARG A 4 35.82 -3.88 -52.40
CA ARG A 4 34.55 -4.62 -52.32
C ARG A 4 34.78 -6.10 -51.94
N ARG A 5 33.73 -6.66 -51.33
CA ARG A 5 33.08 -7.99 -51.51
C ARG A 5 33.94 -9.22 -51.73
N VAL A 6 33.58 -10.31 -51.03
CA VAL A 6 33.01 -11.53 -51.65
C VAL A 6 32.02 -12.18 -50.67
N THR A 7 30.80 -12.41 -51.14
CA THR A 7 29.82 -13.39 -50.62
C THR A 7 30.02 -14.70 -51.37
N ASP A 8 30.07 -15.87 -50.70
CA ASP A 8 29.23 -17.05 -51.04
C ASP A 8 29.43 -18.25 -50.07
N PRO A 9 28.48 -19.22 -50.04
CA PRO A 9 28.12 -20.07 -48.92
C PRO A 9 28.66 -21.51 -49.07
N ALA A 10 28.07 -22.40 -48.29
CA ALA A 10 28.18 -23.86 -48.32
C ALA A 10 29.36 -24.45 -47.54
N ARG A 11 29.09 -24.80 -46.27
CA ARG A 11 29.60 -26.07 -45.73
C ARG A 11 28.64 -26.64 -44.69
N ALA A 12 27.73 -27.47 -45.17
CA ALA A 12 27.05 -28.44 -44.35
C ALA A 12 28.08 -29.37 -43.69
N LYS A 13 27.96 -29.60 -42.39
CA LYS A 13 28.41 -30.85 -41.78
C LYS A 13 27.51 -31.21 -40.60
N ASP A 14 26.68 -32.21 -40.90
CA ASP A 14 26.06 -33.13 -39.95
C ASP A 14 27.09 -33.61 -38.91
N SER A 15 26.71 -33.59 -37.65
CA SER A 15 27.35 -34.37 -36.58
C SER A 15 26.33 -34.60 -35.47
N ARG A 16 25.35 -35.45 -35.77
CA ARG A 16 24.70 -36.31 -34.77
C ARG A 16 25.76 -37.01 -33.90
N SER A 17 26.07 -36.46 -32.73
CA SER A 17 26.61 -37.24 -31.60
C SER A 17 26.86 -36.33 -30.38
N VAL A 18 25.81 -36.01 -29.64
CA VAL A 18 25.97 -35.73 -28.21
C VAL A 18 25.11 -36.73 -27.44
N LEU A 19 25.83 -37.62 -26.77
CA LEU A 19 25.43 -38.74 -25.94
C LEU A 19 24.03 -38.64 -25.30
N ARG A 20 23.16 -39.58 -25.68
CA ARG A 20 22.12 -40.09 -24.77
C ARG A 20 22.80 -40.94 -23.70
N ARG A 21 23.11 -40.36 -22.53
CA ARG A 21 23.36 -41.18 -21.34
C ARG A 21 22.01 -41.68 -20.83
N ARG A 22 21.71 -42.97 -21.06
CA ARG A 22 20.62 -43.69 -20.38
C ARG A 22 20.92 -43.69 -18.89
N ILE A 23 20.00 -43.16 -18.09
CA ILE A 23 19.95 -43.42 -16.64
C ILE A 23 19.46 -44.88 -16.49
N PRO A 24 20.21 -45.78 -15.82
CA PRO A 24 19.73 -47.13 -15.54
C PRO A 24 18.67 -47.11 -14.42
N GLY A 25 17.56 -47.83 -14.60
CA GLY A 25 16.67 -48.20 -13.50
C GLY A 25 15.25 -47.63 -13.49
N ILE A 26 14.63 -47.40 -14.65
CA ILE A 26 13.17 -47.20 -14.69
C ILE A 26 12.56 -48.19 -15.68
N ASP A 27 12.27 -49.36 -15.14
CA ASP A 27 11.57 -50.44 -15.81
C ASP A 27 10.07 -50.19 -15.57
N GLY A 28 9.33 -49.84 -16.61
CA GLY A 28 7.94 -49.38 -16.55
C GLY A 28 6.89 -50.44 -16.17
N ASN A 29 7.21 -51.44 -15.34
CA ASN A 29 6.27 -52.51 -15.00
C ASN A 29 6.32 -52.98 -13.53
N SER A 30 6.60 -52.07 -12.59
CA SER A 30 6.52 -52.40 -11.15
C SER A 30 5.06 -52.31 -10.65
N PRO A 31 4.50 -53.35 -9.99
CA PRO A 31 3.10 -53.38 -9.55
C PRO A 31 2.88 -52.62 -8.23
N ILE A 32 3.33 -51.36 -8.16
CA ILE A 32 3.26 -50.53 -6.94
C ILE A 32 2.05 -49.58 -6.92
N HIS A 33 1.21 -49.58 -7.96
CA HIS A 33 0.08 -48.64 -8.07
C HIS A 33 -1.28 -49.21 -7.65
N ALA A 34 -1.48 -50.52 -7.57
CA ALA A 34 -2.82 -51.07 -7.38
C ALA A 34 -3.34 -50.99 -5.93
N ALA A 35 -2.47 -50.97 -4.92
CA ALA A 35 -2.89 -51.06 -3.51
C ALA A 35 -2.94 -49.73 -2.74
N ARG A 36 -2.49 -48.60 -3.32
CA ARG A 36 -2.37 -47.32 -2.58
C ARG A 36 -3.48 -46.30 -2.86
N TRP A 37 -4.33 -46.53 -3.85
CA TRP A 37 -5.44 -45.63 -4.16
C TRP A 37 -6.73 -45.99 -3.41
N GLY A 38 -6.96 -47.28 -3.14
CA GLY A 38 -8.15 -47.73 -2.42
C GLY A 38 -8.24 -47.18 -1.00
N THR A 39 -7.11 -47.09 -0.28
CA THR A 39 -7.05 -46.54 1.07
C THR A 39 -7.22 -45.02 1.09
N VAL A 40 -6.68 -44.31 0.10
CA VAL A 40 -6.83 -42.85 -0.03
C VAL A 40 -8.27 -42.49 -0.38
N ILE A 41 -8.91 -43.24 -1.28
CA ILE A 41 -10.32 -43.06 -1.65
C ILE A 41 -11.24 -43.42 -0.46
N ALA A 42 -10.95 -44.49 0.27
CA ALA A 42 -11.73 -44.86 1.46
C ALA A 42 -11.61 -43.83 2.60
N LEU A 43 -10.42 -43.25 2.82
CA LEU A 43 -10.21 -42.19 3.81
C LEU A 43 -10.87 -40.87 3.40
N LEU A 44 -10.86 -40.51 2.10
CA LEU A 44 -11.60 -39.36 1.57
C LEU A 44 -13.12 -39.55 1.69
N ALA A 45 -13.63 -40.74 1.39
CA ALA A 45 -15.05 -41.07 1.54
C ALA A 45 -15.49 -41.04 3.02
N LEU A 46 -14.64 -41.50 3.94
CA LEU A 46 -14.91 -41.45 5.38
C LEU A 46 -14.90 -40.01 5.94
N MET A 47 -14.02 -39.14 5.42
CA MET A 47 -14.05 -37.70 5.72
C MET A 47 -15.31 -37.01 5.17
N LEU A 48 -15.82 -37.44 4.01
CA LEU A 48 -17.04 -36.91 3.41
C LEU A 48 -18.33 -37.38 4.14
N LEU A 49 -18.32 -38.57 4.74
CA LEU A 49 -19.47 -39.12 5.47
C LEU A 49 -19.55 -38.67 6.94
N ALA A 50 -18.44 -38.22 7.54
CA ALA A 50 -18.43 -37.65 8.90
C ALA A 50 -18.92 -36.19 8.97
N ALA A 51 -19.14 -35.54 7.81
CA ALA A 51 -19.69 -34.19 7.72
C ALA A 51 -21.23 -34.18 7.75
N CYS A 52 -21.85 -34.95 8.65
CA CYS A 52 -23.25 -34.75 9.00
C CYS A 52 -23.34 -33.57 9.97
N GLY A 53 -23.69 -32.41 9.40
CA GLY A 53 -23.76 -31.12 10.06
C GLY A 53 -24.67 -31.10 11.28
N LYS A 54 -24.11 -30.65 12.40
CA LYS A 54 -24.87 -29.80 13.31
C LYS A 54 -24.70 -28.37 12.77
N SER A 55 -25.73 -27.86 12.13
CA SER A 55 -25.86 -26.43 11.91
C SER A 55 -25.93 -25.79 13.30
N ASP A 56 -24.93 -24.99 13.65
CA ASP A 56 -25.05 -24.11 14.81
C ASP A 56 -26.32 -23.26 14.63
N PRO A 57 -27.12 -23.05 15.69
CA PRO A 57 -28.22 -22.11 15.60
C PRO A 57 -27.68 -20.76 15.14
N PRO A 58 -28.41 -20.03 14.28
CA PRO A 58 -27.99 -18.71 13.87
C PRO A 58 -27.72 -17.87 15.13
N PRO A 59 -26.63 -17.08 15.15
CA PRO A 59 -26.37 -16.19 16.28
C PRO A 59 -27.63 -15.36 16.53
N PRO A 60 -27.97 -15.10 17.81
CA PRO A 60 -29.11 -14.25 18.13
C PRO A 60 -28.95 -12.93 17.37
N ALA A 61 -30.06 -12.43 16.84
CA ALA A 61 -30.07 -11.14 16.17
C ALA A 61 -29.38 -10.10 17.07
N PRO A 62 -28.52 -9.21 16.51
CA PRO A 62 -27.96 -8.13 17.30
C PRO A 62 -29.13 -7.39 17.98
N PRO A 63 -28.98 -6.99 19.25
CA PRO A 63 -30.00 -6.18 19.90
C PRO A 63 -30.29 -4.97 19.00
N PRO A 64 -31.55 -4.51 18.92
CA PRO A 64 -31.86 -3.30 18.20
C PRO A 64 -30.89 -2.20 18.67
N PRO A 65 -30.39 -1.36 17.75
CA PRO A 65 -29.52 -0.26 18.15
C PRO A 65 -30.20 0.48 19.29
N ALA A 66 -29.46 0.68 20.39
CA ALA A 66 -29.95 1.51 21.48
C ALA A 66 -30.48 2.81 20.85
N PRO A 67 -31.66 3.31 21.27
CA PRO A 67 -32.17 4.56 20.75
C PRO A 67 -31.06 5.60 20.91
N LEU A 68 -30.62 6.16 19.78
CA LEU A 68 -29.72 7.30 19.79
C LEU A 68 -30.41 8.34 20.65
N LEU A 69 -29.85 8.65 21.82
CA LEU A 69 -30.31 9.79 22.59
C LEU A 69 -30.28 10.97 21.61
N PRO A 70 -31.38 11.74 21.46
CA PRO A 70 -31.31 12.94 20.67
C PRO A 70 -30.15 13.76 21.23
N ALA A 71 -29.19 14.12 20.38
CA ALA A 71 -28.16 15.08 20.74
C ALA A 71 -28.89 16.40 21.02
N THR A 72 -29.23 16.66 22.28
CA THR A 72 -30.07 17.80 22.70
C THR A 72 -29.30 19.10 22.81
N GLY A 73 -28.19 19.26 22.09
CA GLY A 73 -27.42 20.50 22.04
C GLY A 73 -27.10 20.88 20.60
N GLU A 74 -27.44 22.11 20.22
CA GLU A 74 -26.83 22.72 19.04
C GLU A 74 -25.34 22.95 19.35
N PHE A 75 -24.45 22.33 18.58
CA PHE A 75 -23.03 22.64 18.62
C PHE A 75 -22.63 23.36 17.34
N THR A 76 -21.78 24.38 17.47
CA THR A 76 -21.17 25.07 16.33
C THR A 76 -19.70 24.68 16.25
N LEU A 77 -19.24 24.31 15.06
CA LEU A 77 -17.82 24.09 14.77
C LEU A 77 -17.30 25.29 13.99
N THR A 78 -16.17 25.84 14.42
CA THR A 78 -15.48 26.93 13.71
C THR A 78 -14.11 26.44 13.30
N ASN A 79 -13.75 26.64 12.02
CA ASN A 79 -12.39 26.39 11.57
C ASN A 79 -11.47 27.49 12.11
N VAL A 80 -10.51 27.10 12.96
CA VAL A 80 -9.52 28.01 13.55
C VAL A 80 -8.10 27.80 13.00
N ALA A 81 -7.91 26.90 12.02
CA ALA A 81 -6.58 26.51 11.56
C ALA A 81 -5.73 27.72 11.14
N GLU A 82 -6.27 28.57 10.25
CA GLU A 82 -5.58 29.77 9.78
C GLU A 82 -5.38 30.80 10.91
N ALA A 83 -6.38 30.99 11.77
CA ALA A 83 -6.30 31.89 12.92
C ALA A 83 -5.25 31.44 13.96
N SER A 84 -4.91 30.15 13.98
CA SER A 84 -3.86 29.53 14.79
C SER A 84 -2.53 29.41 14.06
N GLY A 85 -2.38 29.96 12.85
CA GLY A 85 -1.14 29.89 12.07
C GLY A 85 -0.90 28.57 11.32
N ILE A 86 -1.87 27.64 11.33
CA ILE A 86 -1.79 26.36 10.63
C ILE A 86 -2.37 26.51 9.21
N VAL A 87 -1.51 26.87 8.26
CA VAL A 87 -1.86 26.97 6.84
C VAL A 87 -1.27 25.78 6.08
N PHE A 88 -2.08 24.76 5.84
CA PHE A 88 -1.66 23.52 5.18
C PHE A 88 -2.63 23.11 4.06
N ARG A 89 -2.08 22.75 2.91
CA ARG A 89 -2.86 22.24 1.76
C ARG A 89 -2.62 20.75 1.59
N HIS A 90 -3.64 19.94 1.86
CA HIS A 90 -3.59 18.51 1.63
C HIS A 90 -3.70 18.15 0.14
N GLY A 91 -2.83 17.27 -0.34
CA GLY A 91 -2.68 16.95 -1.75
C GLY A 91 -3.25 15.59 -2.20
N ALA A 92 -3.41 14.64 -1.29
CA ALA A 92 -3.89 13.32 -1.68
C ALA A 92 -5.37 13.36 -2.06
N PHE A 93 -5.76 12.58 -3.07
CA PHE A 93 -7.15 12.44 -3.55
C PHE A 93 -7.86 13.74 -3.98
N ALA A 94 -7.12 14.82 -4.27
CA ALA A 94 -7.74 16.13 -4.50
C ALA A 94 -8.60 16.25 -5.78
N THR A 95 -8.34 15.44 -6.81
CA THR A 95 -9.00 15.61 -8.13
C THR A 95 -9.67 14.33 -8.64
N GLN A 96 -9.11 13.16 -8.37
CA GLN A 96 -9.62 11.87 -8.83
C GLN A 96 -8.98 10.72 -8.04
N ILE A 97 -9.46 9.49 -8.29
CA ILE A 97 -8.82 8.28 -7.80
C ILE A 97 -7.60 8.00 -8.69
N PHE A 98 -6.42 8.15 -8.13
CA PHE A 98 -5.18 7.77 -8.77
C PHE A 98 -4.83 6.32 -8.40
N GLN A 99 -4.29 5.56 -9.36
CA GLN A 99 -3.71 4.22 -9.09
C GLN A 99 -2.25 4.32 -8.59
N ASP A 100 -1.80 5.54 -8.24
CA ASP A 100 -0.49 5.81 -7.67
C ASP A 100 -0.46 5.42 -6.18
N PRO A 101 0.35 4.43 -5.77
CA PRO A 101 0.46 4.03 -4.38
C PRO A 101 0.84 5.18 -3.45
N ALA A 102 1.70 6.12 -3.88
CA ALA A 102 2.14 7.23 -3.04
C ALA A 102 0.99 8.19 -2.74
N ALA A 103 0.14 8.48 -3.73
CA ALA A 103 -1.07 9.25 -3.54
C ALA A 103 -2.13 8.49 -2.75
N ALA A 104 -2.21 7.17 -2.95
CA ALA A 104 -3.18 6.30 -2.27
C ALA A 104 -2.86 6.11 -0.77
N MET A 105 -1.62 6.33 -0.35
CA MET A 105 -1.26 6.35 1.07
C MET A 105 -1.85 7.55 1.83
N GLY A 106 -2.33 8.58 1.11
CA GLY A 106 -2.99 9.71 1.73
C GLY A 106 -2.02 10.67 2.42
N GLY A 107 -2.45 11.22 3.56
CA GLY A 107 -1.63 12.04 4.44
C GLY A 107 -1.64 11.50 5.87
N GLY A 108 -0.95 12.22 6.74
CA GLY A 108 -0.88 11.86 8.16
C GLY A 108 -0.49 13.06 9.00
N LEU A 109 -0.52 12.87 10.32
CA LEU A 109 -0.03 13.85 11.27
C LEU A 109 0.64 13.18 12.47
N CYS A 110 1.52 13.92 13.13
CA CYS A 110 2.17 13.51 14.36
C CYS A 110 2.30 14.70 15.30
N TRP A 111 2.00 14.48 16.57
CA TRP A 111 2.34 15.40 17.66
C TRP A 111 3.67 14.99 18.28
N LEU A 112 4.61 15.92 18.35
CA LEU A 112 5.94 15.72 18.92
C LEU A 112 6.47 17.03 19.47
N ASP A 113 7.32 16.98 20.49
CA ASP A 113 8.10 18.15 20.94
C ASP A 113 9.42 18.12 20.17
N TYR A 114 9.54 18.87 19.06
CA TYR A 114 10.68 18.74 18.13
C TYR A 114 11.92 19.51 18.59
N ASP A 115 11.73 20.57 19.37
CA ASP A 115 12.81 21.43 19.86
C ASP A 115 13.04 21.35 21.38
N ASN A 116 12.30 20.46 22.06
CA ASN A 116 12.43 20.16 23.47
C ASN A 116 12.10 21.37 24.36
N ASP A 117 11.12 22.17 23.97
CA ASP A 117 10.60 23.31 24.75
C ASP A 117 9.43 22.94 25.68
N GLY A 118 9.01 21.67 25.65
CA GLY A 118 7.95 21.11 26.49
C GLY A 118 6.55 21.27 25.91
N TRP A 119 6.40 21.84 24.71
CA TRP A 119 5.13 21.94 24.00
C TRP A 119 5.08 20.97 22.82
N LEU A 120 3.89 20.42 22.56
CA LEU A 120 3.71 19.56 21.39
C LEU A 120 3.53 20.42 20.13
N ASP A 121 4.38 20.17 19.16
CA ASP A 121 4.37 20.66 17.80
C ASP A 121 3.61 19.72 16.87
N LEU A 122 3.20 20.22 15.71
CA LEU A 122 2.41 19.49 14.73
C LEU A 122 3.21 19.23 13.45
N TYR A 123 3.51 17.97 13.16
CA TYR A 123 4.03 17.56 11.86
C TYR A 123 2.91 17.01 10.99
N LEU A 124 2.77 17.52 9.76
CA LEU A 124 1.79 17.10 8.76
C LEU A 124 2.50 16.46 7.58
N VAL A 125 2.09 15.24 7.24
CA VAL A 125 2.56 14.46 6.11
C VAL A 125 1.60 14.59 4.95
N ASN A 126 2.17 14.76 3.76
CA ASN A 126 1.45 15.01 2.53
C ASN A 126 1.99 14.12 1.40
N SER A 127 1.14 13.93 0.40
CA SER A 127 1.48 13.22 -0.82
C SER A 127 0.70 13.80 -1.98
N HIS A 128 1.11 13.45 -3.20
CA HIS A 128 0.38 13.76 -4.41
C HIS A 128 0.67 12.68 -5.45
N ALA A 129 -0.26 12.52 -6.39
CA ALA A 129 -0.03 11.62 -7.53
C ALA A 129 0.96 12.25 -8.50
N VAL A 130 1.80 11.42 -9.12
CA VAL A 130 2.70 11.85 -10.21
C VAL A 130 1.90 12.52 -11.34
N ASP A 131 0.75 11.95 -11.71
CA ASP A 131 -0.14 12.52 -12.73
C ASP A 131 -0.84 13.83 -12.30
N GLY A 132 -0.75 14.19 -11.02
CA GLY A 132 -1.28 15.43 -10.46
C GLY A 132 -0.28 16.59 -10.43
N VAL A 133 0.96 16.40 -10.86
CA VAL A 133 2.03 17.41 -10.78
C VAL A 133 1.63 18.72 -11.48
N ASP A 134 1.18 18.68 -12.72
CA ASP A 134 0.82 19.88 -13.48
C ASP A 134 -0.34 20.65 -12.83
N TYR A 135 -1.32 19.92 -12.30
CA TYR A 135 -2.43 20.50 -11.54
C TYR A 135 -1.89 21.28 -10.33
N TRP A 136 -1.02 20.64 -9.54
CA TRP A 136 -0.47 21.26 -8.33
C TRP A 136 0.45 22.44 -8.62
N GLN A 137 1.24 22.38 -9.68
CA GLN A 137 2.03 23.52 -10.14
C GLN A 137 1.12 24.70 -10.51
N GLY A 138 0.00 24.45 -11.18
CA GLY A 138 -1.04 25.46 -11.45
C GLY A 138 -1.72 26.03 -10.20
N GLN A 139 -1.66 25.32 -9.06
CA GLN A 139 -2.17 25.77 -7.76
C GLN A 139 -1.07 26.44 -6.90
N GLY A 140 0.09 26.79 -7.45
CA GLY A 140 1.17 27.45 -6.71
C GLY A 140 2.13 26.49 -6.00
N GLY A 141 2.26 25.25 -6.48
CA GLY A 141 3.34 24.33 -6.11
C GLY A 141 2.88 22.95 -5.61
N LEU A 142 3.83 22.03 -5.50
CA LEU A 142 3.54 20.67 -5.04
C LEU A 142 3.12 20.65 -3.56
N PRO A 143 2.16 19.78 -3.17
CA PRO A 143 1.87 19.50 -1.77
C PRO A 143 3.14 19.02 -1.06
N ARG A 144 3.44 19.64 0.08
CA ARG A 144 4.63 19.37 0.91
C ARG A 144 4.22 18.92 2.29
N ASN A 145 5.11 18.18 2.95
CA ASN A 145 5.06 18.01 4.40
C ASN A 145 5.29 19.37 5.06
N ALA A 146 4.79 19.54 6.28
CA ALA A 146 4.96 20.76 7.04
C ALA A 146 5.16 20.47 8.52
N LEU A 147 6.02 21.26 9.18
CA LEU A 147 6.19 21.25 10.63
C LEU A 147 5.76 22.60 11.18
N PHE A 148 4.87 22.57 12.16
CA PHE A 148 4.33 23.74 12.85
C PHE A 148 4.78 23.72 14.30
N ARG A 149 5.64 24.67 14.67
CA ARG A 149 6.09 24.87 16.04
C ARG A 149 4.97 25.48 16.87
N ASN A 150 4.68 24.93 18.03
CA ASN A 150 3.74 25.49 18.98
C ASN A 150 4.40 26.64 19.75
N ILE A 151 3.93 27.87 19.53
CA ILE A 151 4.44 29.06 20.22
C ILE A 151 3.52 29.50 21.37
N GLY A 152 2.67 28.58 21.84
CA GLY A 152 1.66 28.76 22.89
C GLY A 152 2.19 29.34 24.20
N ALA A 153 3.47 29.08 24.53
CA ALA A 153 4.15 29.67 25.68
C ALA A 153 4.20 31.21 25.65
N THR A 154 4.27 31.80 24.45
CA THR A 154 4.32 33.25 24.24
C THR A 154 3.04 33.81 23.63
N GLN A 155 2.36 33.02 22.79
CA GLN A 155 1.14 33.39 22.08
C GLN A 155 0.15 32.21 22.15
N PRO A 156 -0.75 32.17 23.15
CA PRO A 156 -1.65 31.06 23.37
C PRO A 156 -2.45 30.68 22.11
N GLY A 157 -2.41 29.39 21.75
CA GLY A 157 -3.16 28.84 20.61
C GLY A 157 -2.56 29.13 19.22
N GLN A 158 -1.33 29.66 19.16
CA GLN A 158 -0.64 29.97 17.90
C GLN A 158 0.45 28.95 17.57
N PHE A 159 0.63 28.75 16.26
CA PHE A 159 1.67 27.92 15.67
C PHE A 159 2.45 28.71 14.61
N GLU A 160 3.71 28.35 14.42
CA GLU A 160 4.61 28.93 13.41
C GLU A 160 5.07 27.86 12.41
N ASP A 161 4.97 28.12 11.10
CA ASP A 161 5.51 27.22 10.07
C ASP A 161 7.04 27.28 10.07
N VAL A 162 7.68 26.20 10.54
CA VAL A 162 9.13 26.03 10.59
C VAL A 162 9.65 25.04 9.54
N SER A 163 8.84 24.71 8.53
CA SER A 163 9.12 23.63 7.58
C SER A 163 10.43 23.79 6.80
N THR A 164 10.80 25.03 6.50
CA THR A 164 12.06 25.35 5.81
C THR A 164 13.28 25.22 6.72
N ALA A 165 13.13 25.56 8.01
CA ALA A 165 14.22 25.51 8.99
C ALA A 165 14.48 24.07 9.48
N SER A 166 13.45 23.22 9.49
CA SER A 166 13.50 21.90 10.13
C SER A 166 13.77 20.74 9.18
N ALA A 167 14.19 20.99 7.93
CA ALA A 167 14.36 19.98 6.87
C ALA A 167 13.11 19.10 6.63
N ALA A 168 11.94 19.54 7.11
CA ALA A 168 10.66 18.87 6.96
C ALA A 168 10.20 18.80 5.50
N THR A 169 10.85 19.58 4.62
CA THR A 169 10.61 19.60 3.18
C THR A 169 11.84 19.02 2.46
N PRO A 170 11.69 18.00 1.59
CA PRO A 170 12.77 17.61 0.69
C PRO A 170 13.17 18.81 -0.17
N GLN A 171 14.47 19.12 -0.26
CA GLN A 171 14.94 20.11 -1.24
C GLN A 171 14.69 19.55 -2.64
N SER A 172 13.99 20.34 -3.47
CA SER A 172 13.71 20.05 -4.89
C SER A 172 14.97 19.79 -5.70
#